data_AF-A0AA36HJG2-F1
#
_entry.id   AF-A0AA36HJG2-F1
#
_cell.length_a   1.000
_cell.length_b   1.000
_cell.length_c   1.000
_cell.angle_alpha   90.00
_cell.angle_beta   90.00
_cell.angle_gamma   90.00
#
_symmetry.space_group_name_H-M   'P 1'
#
loop_
_entity.id
_entity.type
_entity.pdbx_description
1 polymer ?
#
loop_
_entity_poly.entity_id
_entity_poly.type
_entity_poly.pdbx_seq_one_letter_code
_entity_poly.pdbx_strand_id
1 'polypeptide(L)'
;MYGAVNLGRRAAMRAAGCAEDESKCPPEFVEAFNDFGSWVASFGVGATLITAVALGAVCGQSVVRKQPLPQPHFRSLWLPGSAAGLLWSLGNVFQTAAVVRGGNAVMLPANQAIQLVTSGAFGLLYYREVAGTLRSLQWFFFALWTLGAILLLSQEKS
;
A
#
# COMPACT_ATOMS: atom_id res chain seq x y z
N MET A 1 -5.79 -5.18 -9.22
CA MET A 1 -6.91 -4.30 -8.78
C MET A 1 -7.16 -3.14 -9.74
N TYR A 2 -6.12 -2.46 -10.26
CA TYR A 2 -6.27 -1.41 -11.28
C TYR A 2 -7.00 -1.83 -12.57
N GLY A 3 -7.00 -3.13 -12.93
CA GLY A 3 -7.72 -3.63 -14.10
C GLY A 3 -9.24 -3.38 -14.05
N ALA A 4 -9.86 -3.59 -12.89
CA ALA A 4 -11.31 -3.37 -12.73
C ALA A 4 -11.65 -1.88 -12.75
N VAL A 5 -10.82 -1.04 -12.12
CA VAL A 5 -10.96 0.42 -12.13
C VAL A 5 -10.79 0.98 -13.54
N ASN A 6 -9.80 0.50 -14.29
CA ASN A 6 -9.57 0.92 -15.68
C ASN A 6 -10.71 0.46 -16.61
N LEU A 7 -11.27 -0.72 -16.39
CA LEU A 7 -12.46 -1.18 -17.10
C LEU A 7 -13.69 -0.32 -16.79
N GLY A 8 -13.92 -0.01 -15.50
CA GLY A 8 -14.97 0.89 -15.06
C GLY A 8 -14.84 2.29 -15.65
N ARG A 9 -13.63 2.87 -15.59
CA ARG A 9 -13.30 4.17 -16.20
C ARG A 9 -13.60 4.16 -17.70
N ARG A 10 -13.13 3.15 -18.44
CA ARG A 10 -13.40 3.03 -19.89
C ARG A 10 -14.88 2.87 -20.22
N ALA A 11 -15.61 2.07 -19.45
CA ALA A 11 -17.05 1.89 -19.65
C ALA A 11 -17.81 3.21 -19.41
N ALA A 12 -17.43 3.93 -18.36
CA ALA A 12 -18.06 5.19 -17.99
C ALA A 12 -17.68 6.35 -18.95
N MET A 13 -16.44 6.41 -19.45
CA MET A 13 -16.03 7.36 -20.50
C MET A 13 -16.79 7.13 -21.82
N ARG A 14 -17.05 5.87 -22.18
CA ARG A 14 -17.89 5.53 -23.35
C ARG A 14 -19.33 5.99 -23.17
N ALA A 15 -19.90 5.79 -21.98
CA ALA A 15 -21.25 6.25 -21.67
C ALA A 15 -21.37 7.78 -21.72
N ALA A 16 -20.30 8.50 -21.34
CA ALA A 16 -20.24 9.97 -21.39
C ALA A 16 -19.84 10.54 -22.76
N GLY A 17 -19.58 9.70 -23.78
CA GLY A 17 -19.18 10.15 -25.11
C GLY A 17 -17.77 10.76 -25.19
N CYS A 18 -16.92 10.58 -24.17
CA CYS A 18 -15.57 11.14 -24.09
C CYS A 18 -14.46 10.06 -24.15
N ALA A 19 -14.74 8.92 -24.77
CA ALA A 19 -13.84 7.76 -24.79
C ALA A 19 -12.47 8.02 -25.43
N GLU A 20 -12.38 8.96 -26.38
CA GLU A 20 -11.13 9.26 -27.11
C GLU A 20 -10.35 10.43 -26.50
N ASP A 21 -11.00 11.29 -25.72
CA ASP A 21 -10.40 12.51 -25.19
C ASP A 21 -10.91 12.78 -23.77
N GLU A 22 -10.06 12.45 -22.80
CA GLU A 22 -10.37 12.60 -21.38
C GLU A 22 -10.59 14.06 -20.97
N SER A 23 -9.99 15.01 -21.69
CA SER A 23 -10.15 16.44 -21.42
C SER A 23 -11.57 16.95 -21.70
N LYS A 24 -12.35 16.21 -22.49
CA LYS A 24 -13.75 16.52 -22.81
C LYS A 24 -14.75 15.88 -21.85
N CYS A 25 -14.29 15.05 -20.92
CA CYS A 25 -15.19 14.46 -19.93
C CYS A 25 -15.68 15.54 -18.94
N PRO A 26 -16.91 15.38 -18.39
CA PRO A 26 -17.42 16.29 -17.36
C PRO A 26 -16.45 16.41 -16.18
N PRO A 27 -16.34 17.58 -15.53
CA PRO A 27 -15.42 17.79 -14.41
C PRO A 27 -15.71 16.83 -13.23
N GLU A 28 -16.97 16.49 -13.01
CA GLU A 28 -17.41 15.49 -12.03
C GLU A 28 -16.79 14.10 -12.29
N PHE A 29 -16.56 13.74 -13.56
CA PHE A 29 -15.93 12.49 -13.96
C PHE A 29 -14.43 12.50 -13.63
N VAL A 30 -13.75 13.60 -13.98
CA VAL A 30 -12.33 13.78 -13.71
C VAL A 30 -12.05 13.73 -12.21
N GLU A 31 -12.97 14.26 -11.41
CA GLU A 31 -12.87 14.23 -9.94
C GLU A 31 -13.18 12.84 -9.36
N ALA A 32 -14.22 12.15 -9.85
CA ALA A 32 -14.60 10.81 -9.40
C ALA A 32 -13.52 9.74 -9.65
N PHE A 33 -12.78 9.88 -10.76
CA PHE A 33 -11.65 9.02 -11.13
C PHE A 33 -10.29 9.63 -10.77
N ASN A 34 -10.25 10.63 -9.88
CA ASN A 34 -8.98 11.11 -9.36
C ASN A 34 -8.30 9.97 -8.59
N ASP A 35 -7.27 9.41 -9.21
CA ASP A 35 -6.53 8.24 -8.74
C ASP A 35 -5.96 8.43 -7.32
N PHE A 36 -5.73 9.68 -6.89
CA PHE A 36 -5.24 9.97 -5.55
C PHE A 36 -6.36 10.11 -4.52
N GLY A 37 -7.40 10.90 -4.81
CA GLY A 37 -8.45 11.21 -3.83
C GLY A 37 -9.39 10.03 -3.59
N SER A 38 -9.95 9.48 -4.66
CA SER A 38 -10.96 8.43 -4.60
C SER A 38 -10.40 7.11 -4.08
N TRP A 39 -9.17 6.76 -4.47
CA TRP A 39 -8.51 5.55 -4.01
C TRP A 39 -8.11 5.61 -2.53
N VAL A 40 -7.47 6.70 -2.09
CA VAL A 40 -7.06 6.84 -0.68
C VAL A 40 -8.28 6.91 0.24
N ALA A 41 -9.33 7.63 -0.17
CA ALA A 41 -10.57 7.72 0.60
C ALA A 41 -11.27 6.36 0.73
N SER A 42 -11.48 5.65 -0.39
CA SER A 42 -12.13 4.33 -0.36
C SER A 42 -11.32 3.29 0.40
N PHE A 43 -9.99 3.28 0.26
CA PHE A 43 -9.11 2.44 1.06
C PHE A 43 -9.23 2.75 2.56
N GLY A 44 -9.20 4.03 2.94
CA GLY A 44 -9.32 4.47 4.33
C GLY A 44 -10.64 4.05 4.98
N VAL A 45 -11.76 4.21 4.24
CA VAL A 45 -13.08 3.76 4.69
C VAL A 45 -13.11 2.24 4.84
N GLY A 46 -12.62 1.50 3.85
CA GLY A 46 -12.56 0.04 3.88
C GLY A 46 -11.72 -0.48 5.05
N ALA A 47 -10.53 0.10 5.26
CA ALA A 47 -9.65 -0.26 6.37
C ALA A 47 -10.31 0.02 7.73
N THR A 48 -10.99 1.15 7.87
CA THR A 48 -11.71 1.51 9.11
C THR A 48 -12.86 0.54 9.37
N LEU A 49 -13.65 0.21 8.34
CA LEU A 49 -14.77 -0.72 8.46
C LEU A 49 -14.29 -2.13 8.88
N ILE A 50 -13.29 -2.67 8.20
CA ILE A 50 -12.74 -4.00 8.53
C ILE A 50 -12.13 -4.01 9.94
N THR A 51 -11.42 -2.94 10.32
CA THR A 51 -10.84 -2.82 11.66
C THR A 51 -11.93 -2.77 12.73
N ALA A 52 -13.03 -2.04 12.49
CA ALA A 52 -14.17 -1.98 13.41
C ALA A 52 -14.86 -3.34 13.55
N VAL A 53 -15.04 -4.07 12.44
CA VAL A 53 -15.61 -5.43 12.46
C VAL A 53 -14.70 -6.39 13.22
N ALA A 54 -13.39 -6.36 12.97
CA ALA A 54 -12.43 -7.20 13.67
C ALA A 54 -12.39 -6.91 15.18
N LEU A 55 -12.39 -5.62 15.55
CA LEU A 55 -12.46 -5.22 16.96
C LEU A 55 -13.77 -5.68 17.61
N GLY A 56 -14.90 -5.54 16.91
CA GLY A 56 -16.19 -6.02 17.36
C GLY A 56 -16.21 -7.54 17.57
N ALA A 57 -15.61 -8.31 16.66
CA ALA A 57 -15.48 -9.76 16.77
C ALA A 57 -14.61 -10.16 17.98
N VAL A 58 -13.47 -9.51 18.19
CA VAL A 58 -12.59 -9.75 19.35
C VAL A 58 -13.32 -9.43 20.65
N CYS A 59 -13.98 -8.27 20.74
CA CYS A 59 -14.77 -7.90 21.92
C CYS A 59 -15.92 -8.90 22.17
N GLY A 60 -16.65 -9.29 21.13
CA GLY A 60 -17.71 -10.30 21.23
C GLY A 60 -17.20 -11.65 21.71
N GLN A 61 -16.05 -12.10 21.20
CA GLN A 61 -15.40 -13.33 21.65
C GLN A 61 -14.96 -13.25 23.12
N SER A 62 -14.41 -12.12 23.57
CA SER A 62 -14.05 -11.90 24.98
C SER A 62 -15.27 -11.99 25.90
N VAL A 63 -16.42 -11.42 25.48
CA VAL A 63 -17.68 -11.50 26.24
C VAL A 63 -18.18 -12.95 26.34
N VAL A 64 -18.22 -13.68 25.22
CA VAL A 64 -18.65 -15.09 25.21
C VAL A 64 -17.75 -15.97 26.09
N ARG A 65 -16.44 -15.69 26.09
CA ARG A 65 -15.44 -16.41 26.89
C ARG A 65 -15.33 -15.92 28.34
N LYS A 66 -16.15 -14.95 28.77
CA LYS A 66 -16.07 -14.29 30.09
C LYS A 66 -14.67 -13.79 30.44
N GLN A 67 -13.90 -13.36 29.42
CA GLN A 67 -12.58 -12.77 29.58
C GLN A 67 -12.73 -11.25 29.74
N PRO A 68 -11.78 -10.59 30.45
CA PRO A 68 -11.78 -9.14 30.52
C PRO A 68 -11.67 -8.54 29.11
N LEU A 69 -12.41 -7.45 28.88
CA LEU A 69 -12.34 -6.72 27.62
C LEU A 69 -10.92 -6.19 27.39
N PRO A 70 -10.43 -6.17 26.13
CA PRO A 70 -9.14 -5.62 25.81
C PRO A 70 -9.09 -4.13 26.23
N GLN A 71 -8.12 -3.78 27.07
CA GLN A 71 -7.96 -2.40 27.52
C GLN A 71 -7.41 -1.55 26.37
N PRO A 72 -8.10 -0.44 25.99
CA PRO A 72 -7.61 0.45 24.96
C PRO A 72 -6.40 1.22 25.48
N HIS A 73 -5.20 0.81 25.07
CA HIS A 73 -3.94 1.49 25.40
C HIS A 73 -3.73 2.76 24.56
N PHE A 74 -4.76 3.60 24.47
CA PHE A 74 -4.80 4.74 23.54
C PHE A 74 -3.67 5.73 23.81
N ARG A 75 -3.39 6.03 25.09
CA ARG A 75 -2.35 6.99 25.49
C ARG A 75 -0.93 6.55 25.13
N SER A 76 -0.68 5.24 25.01
CA SER A 76 0.65 4.73 24.61
C SER A 76 0.75 4.47 23.10
N LEU A 77 -0.36 4.15 22.45
CA LEU A 77 -0.36 3.77 21.03
C LEU A 77 -0.66 4.92 20.08
N TRP A 78 -1.30 6.01 20.54
CA TRP A 78 -1.72 7.09 19.64
C TRP A 78 -0.55 7.73 18.90
N LEU A 79 0.56 8.00 19.60
CA LEU A 79 1.73 8.65 19.02
C LEU A 79 2.46 7.73 18.01
N PRO A 80 2.93 6.53 18.39
CA PRO A 80 3.60 5.65 17.44
C PRO A 80 2.65 5.17 16.34
N GLY A 81 1.37 4.96 16.64
CA GLY A 81 0.36 4.58 15.66
C GLY A 81 0.07 5.68 14.65
N SER A 82 -0.09 6.93 15.09
CA SER A 82 -0.29 8.06 14.18
C SER A 82 0.95 8.33 13.34
N ALA A 83 2.14 8.25 13.93
CA ALA A 83 3.39 8.41 13.19
C ALA A 83 3.55 7.32 12.12
N ALA A 84 3.32 6.05 12.46
CA ALA A 84 3.35 4.94 11.52
C ALA A 84 2.31 5.10 10.41
N GLY A 85 1.08 5.51 10.76
CA GLY A 85 0.01 5.78 9.79
C GLY A 85 0.34 6.92 8.83
N LEU A 86 0.94 8.00 9.32
CA LEU A 86 1.38 9.14 8.50
C LEU A 86 2.52 8.73 7.55
N LEU A 87 3.55 8.04 8.06
CA LEU A 87 4.65 7.55 7.23
C LEU A 87 4.15 6.56 6.16
N TRP A 88 3.24 5.66 6.54
CA TRP A 88 2.63 4.71 5.62
C TRP A 88 1.81 5.42 4.54
N SER A 89 1.00 6.41 4.91
CA SER A 89 0.20 7.19 3.96
C SER A 89 1.09 7.96 2.99
N LEU A 90 2.16 8.59 3.49
CA LEU A 90 3.14 9.28 2.66
C LEU A 90 3.83 8.32 1.67
N GLY A 91 4.21 7.12 2.13
CA GLY A 91 4.75 6.06 1.28
C GLY A 91 3.80 5.67 0.16
N ASN A 92 2.49 5.51 0.45
CA ASN A 92 1.49 5.19 -0.56
C ASN A 92 1.28 6.32 -1.58
N VAL A 93 1.36 7.59 -1.16
CA VAL A 93 1.29 8.73 -2.08
C VAL A 93 2.46 8.68 -3.06
N PHE A 94 3.69 8.48 -2.57
CA PHE A 94 4.86 8.37 -3.44
C PHE A 94 4.82 7.13 -4.34
N GLN A 95 4.36 6.00 -3.82
CA GLN A 95 4.16 4.78 -4.61
C GLN A 95 3.16 5.02 -5.73
N THR A 96 2.04 5.68 -5.45
CA THR A 96 1.02 6.01 -6.45
C THR A 96 1.58 6.96 -7.50
N ALA A 97 2.32 8.00 -7.08
CA ALA A 97 2.99 8.92 -7.99
C ALA A 97 4.03 8.22 -8.89
N ALA A 98 4.78 7.25 -8.35
CA ALA A 98 5.71 6.44 -9.12
C ALA A 98 4.98 5.56 -10.13
N VAL A 99 3.89 4.90 -9.74
CA VAL A 99 3.06 4.05 -10.61
C VAL A 99 2.43 4.86 -11.75
N VAL A 100 1.93 6.07 -11.46
CA VAL A 100 1.34 6.96 -12.48
C VAL A 100 2.38 7.36 -13.53
N ARG A 101 3.65 7.56 -13.14
CA ARG A 101 4.73 7.94 -14.07
C ARG A 101 5.39 6.76 -14.78
N GLY A 102 5.70 5.67 -14.08
CA GLY A 102 6.46 4.52 -14.61
C GLY A 102 5.59 3.35 -15.08
N GLY A 103 4.27 3.43 -14.86
CA GLY A 103 3.31 2.40 -15.24
C GLY A 103 3.27 1.20 -14.29
N ASN A 104 2.07 0.63 -14.17
CA ASN A 104 1.78 -0.47 -13.23
C ASN A 104 2.70 -1.70 -13.39
N ALA A 105 3.07 -2.08 -14.62
CA ALA A 105 3.77 -3.34 -14.85
C ALA A 105 5.21 -3.38 -14.29
N VAL A 106 5.88 -2.22 -14.15
CA VAL A 106 7.26 -2.16 -13.63
C VAL A 106 7.28 -1.61 -12.22
N MET A 107 6.48 -0.57 -11.95
CA MET A 107 6.52 0.10 -10.67
C MET A 107 5.92 -0.73 -9.53
N LEU A 108 4.94 -1.59 -9.81
CA LEU A 108 4.40 -2.50 -8.78
C LEU A 108 5.42 -3.52 -8.27
N PRO A 109 6.07 -4.34 -9.13
CA PRO A 109 7.09 -5.28 -8.65
C PRO A 109 8.30 -4.56 -8.04
N ALA A 110 8.71 -3.41 -8.60
CA ALA A 110 9.77 -2.59 -8.02
C ALA A 110 9.43 -2.14 -6.59
N ASN A 111 8.21 -1.64 -6.37
CA ASN A 111 7.78 -1.18 -5.07
C ASN A 111 7.69 -2.32 -4.04
N GLN A 112 7.14 -3.47 -4.42
CA GLN A 112 7.05 -4.65 -3.54
C GLN A 112 8.42 -5.13 -3.08
N ALA A 113 9.40 -5.15 -3.99
CA ALA A 113 10.74 -5.56 -3.64
C ALA A 113 11.51 -4.53 -2.83
N ILE A 114 11.36 -3.23 -3.12
CA ILE A 114 11.93 -2.17 -2.27
C ILE A 114 11.33 -2.28 -0.86
N GLN A 115 10.02 -2.50 -0.74
CA GLN A 115 9.37 -2.73 0.56
C GLN A 115 9.91 -3.97 1.27
N LEU A 116 10.17 -5.06 0.55
CA LEU A 116 10.75 -6.28 1.12
C LEU A 116 12.20 -6.07 1.58
N VAL A 117 13.02 -5.41 0.77
CA VAL A 117 14.42 -5.11 1.10
C VAL A 117 14.51 -4.13 2.27
N THR A 118 13.69 -3.08 2.29
CA THR A 118 13.69 -2.08 3.37
C THR A 118 13.14 -2.64 4.69
N SER A 119 12.08 -3.45 4.64
CA SER A 119 11.56 -4.12 5.85
C SER A 119 12.55 -5.17 6.38
N GLY A 120 13.16 -5.96 5.50
CA GLY A 120 14.24 -6.88 5.89
C GLY A 120 15.46 -6.16 6.46
N ALA A 121 15.85 -5.02 5.89
CA ALA A 121 16.94 -4.20 6.40
C ALA A 121 16.63 -3.69 7.82
N PHE A 122 15.41 -3.21 8.06
CA PHE A 122 14.97 -2.79 9.39
C PHE A 122 14.97 -3.96 10.39
N GLY A 123 14.48 -5.14 10.01
CA GLY A 123 14.55 -6.36 10.83
C GLY A 123 15.99 -6.72 11.22
N LEU A 124 16.90 -6.67 10.25
CA LEU A 124 18.30 -7.02 10.44
C LEU A 124 19.07 -5.97 11.26
N LEU A 125 18.92 -4.67 10.93
CA LEU A 125 19.72 -3.59 11.50
C LEU A 125 19.15 -3.05 12.82
N TYR A 126 17.84 -2.88 12.90
CA TYR A 126 17.18 -2.28 14.07
C TYR A 126 16.83 -3.34 15.12
N TYR A 127 16.11 -4.39 14.73
CA TYR A 127 15.68 -5.45 15.66
C TYR A 127 16.77 -6.49 15.93
N ARG A 128 17.83 -6.52 15.11
CA ARG A 128 18.95 -7.47 15.23
C ARG A 128 18.48 -8.93 15.31
N GLU A 129 17.39 -9.26 14.62
CA GLU A 129 16.75 -10.58 14.70
C GLU A 129 17.67 -11.71 14.23
N VAL A 130 18.62 -11.40 13.35
CA VAL A 130 19.58 -12.36 12.82
C VAL A 130 20.95 -12.12 13.44
N ALA A 131 21.23 -12.83 14.53
CA ALA A 131 22.57 -12.87 15.12
C ALA A 131 23.48 -13.78 14.28
N GLY A 132 24.27 -13.19 13.38
CA GLY A 132 25.34 -13.91 12.65
C GLY A 132 25.80 -13.22 11.37
N THR A 133 27.09 -12.85 11.31
CA THR A 133 27.70 -12.13 10.18
C THR A 133 27.48 -12.83 8.84
N LEU A 134 27.56 -14.17 8.80
CA LEU A 134 27.35 -14.94 7.57
C LEU A 134 25.92 -14.81 7.02
N ARG A 135 24.91 -14.85 7.90
CA ARG A 135 23.50 -14.73 7.50
C ARG A 135 23.17 -13.30 7.07
N SER A 136 23.75 -12.30 7.73
CA SER A 136 23.66 -10.90 7.31
C SER A 136 24.25 -10.71 5.91
N LEU A 137 25.44 -11.26 5.63
CA LEU A 137 26.06 -11.18 4.30
C LEU A 137 25.22 -11.88 3.23
N GLN A 138 24.67 -13.05 3.53
CA GLN A 138 23.76 -13.75 2.62
C GLN A 138 22.52 -12.90 2.32
N TRP A 139 21.91 -12.29 3.34
CA TRP A 139 20.77 -11.40 3.17
C TRP A 139 21.11 -10.20 2.28
N PHE A 140 22.24 -9.53 2.52
CA PHE A 140 22.69 -8.42 1.68
C PHE A 140 22.92 -8.84 0.23
N PHE A 141 23.49 -10.03 0.00
CA PHE A 141 23.69 -10.56 -1.34
C PHE A 141 22.35 -10.75 -2.08
N PHE A 142 21.37 -11.41 -1.46
CA PHE A 142 20.06 -11.61 -2.06
C PHE A 142 19.27 -10.31 -2.23
N ALA A 143 19.42 -9.35 -1.31
CA ALA A 143 18.83 -8.02 -1.44
C ALA A 143 19.39 -7.27 -2.65
N LEU A 144 20.71 -7.24 -2.81
CA LEU A 144 21.36 -6.63 -3.97
C LEU A 144 21.00 -7.32 -5.28
N TRP A 145 20.94 -8.66 -5.28
CA TRP A 145 20.48 -9.44 -6.43
C TRP A 145 19.05 -9.06 -6.84
N THR A 146 18.14 -8.95 -5.87
CA THR A 146 16.74 -8.58 -6.11
C THR A 146 16.64 -7.18 -6.70
N LEU A 147 17.38 -6.21 -6.15
CA LEU A 147 17.43 -4.85 -6.70
C LEU A 147 18.00 -4.83 -8.13
N GLY A 148 19.07 -5.59 -8.39
CA GLY A 148 19.66 -5.70 -9.72
C GLY A 148 18.68 -6.27 -10.75
N ALA A 149 17.95 -7.34 -10.41
CA ALA A 149 16.94 -7.94 -11.28
C ALA A 149 15.83 -6.95 -11.66
N ILE A 150 15.43 -6.08 -10.72
CA ILE A 150 14.39 -5.06 -10.95
C ILE A 150 14.89 -3.93 -11.83
N LEU A 151 16.12 -3.48 -11.62
CA LEU A 151 16.73 -2.47 -12.48
C LEU A 151 16.83 -2.98 -13.92
N LEU A 152 17.21 -4.25 -14.11
CA LEU A 152 17.27 -4.88 -15.41
C LEU A 152 15.87 -4.99 -16.05
N LEU A 153 14.85 -5.38 -15.27
CA LEU A 153 13.46 -5.41 -15.73
C LEU A 153 12.93 -4.01 -16.11
N SER A 154 13.38 -2.97 -15.41
CA SER A 154 13.02 -1.58 -15.72
C SER A 154 13.63 -1.10 -17.03
N GLN A 155 14.80 -1.62 -17.42
CA GLN A 155 15.46 -1.28 -18.68
C GLN A 155 14.81 -1.95 -19.90
N GLU A 156 14.26 -3.16 -19.75
CA GLU A 156 13.60 -3.87 -20.86
C GLU A 156 12.35 -3.15 -21.39
N LYS A 157 11.72 -2.31 -20.57
CA LYS A 157 10.48 -1.61 -20.92
C LYS A 157 10.69 -0.15 -21.39
N SER A 158 11.93 0.36 -21.35
CA SER A 158 12.28 1.70 -21.83
C SER A 158 12.73 1.64 -23.29
#